data_AF-A0A5C8JMC3-F1
#
_entry.id   AF-A0A5C8JMC3-F1
#
_cell.length_a   1.000
_cell.length_b   1.000
_cell.length_c   1.000
_cell.angle_alpha   90.00
_cell.angle_beta   90.00
_cell.angle_gamma   90.00
#
_symmetry.space_group_name_H-M   'P 1'
#
loop_
_entity.id
_entity.type
_entity.pdbx_description
1 polymer ?
#
loop_
_entity_poly.entity_id
_entity_poly.type
_entity_poly.pdbx_seq_one_letter_code
_entity_poly.pdbx_strand_id
1 'polypeptide(L)'
;MADGAGENIDESKNDVLDVIWMILGAIVGVVLVTKYVQYARLAHGEKVSVEQGIFALGIFVAPCILSTRIAEIFRIEALRGRMSWGTYWTVLSGMAASIFTFLGVTGIDDIIQVLEYWSSLPKGSP
;
A
#
# COMPACT_ATOMS: atom_id res chain seq x y z
N MET A 1 36.84 18.58 -13.95
CA MET A 1 36.37 17.52 -13.03
C MET A 1 35.26 18.11 -12.18
N ALA A 2 34.02 18.03 -12.66
CA ALA A 2 32.84 18.48 -11.94
C ALA A 2 31.63 17.74 -12.52
N ASP A 3 31.57 16.41 -12.33
CA ASP A 3 30.41 15.59 -12.67
C ASP A 3 30.34 14.46 -11.66
N GLY A 4 29.27 14.40 -10.87
CA GLY A 4 29.06 13.37 -9.85
C GLY A 4 28.13 13.77 -8.69
N ALA A 5 27.85 15.06 -8.53
CA ALA A 5 26.98 15.56 -7.45
C ALA A 5 25.48 15.67 -7.85
N GLY A 6 25.16 15.62 -9.16
CA GLY A 6 23.78 15.79 -9.65
C GLY A 6 22.95 14.50 -9.72
N GLU A 7 23.58 13.36 -10.00
CA GLU A 7 22.88 12.10 -10.30
C GLU A 7 22.31 11.43 -9.03
N ASN A 8 23.03 11.52 -7.90
CA ASN A 8 22.62 10.91 -6.64
C ASN A 8 21.40 11.56 -5.97
N ILE A 9 21.10 12.84 -6.28
CA ILE A 9 20.01 13.57 -5.61
C ILE A 9 18.65 13.23 -6.25
N ASP A 10 18.61 13.03 -7.56
CA ASP A 10 17.35 12.69 -8.26
C ASP A 10 16.92 11.24 -7.99
N GLU A 11 17.86 10.30 -7.90
CA GLU A 11 17.55 8.89 -7.60
C GLU A 11 17.01 8.74 -6.17
N SER A 12 17.63 9.40 -5.18
CA SER A 12 17.17 9.34 -3.79
C SER A 12 15.76 9.92 -3.57
N LYS A 13 15.37 10.96 -4.31
CA LYS A 13 14.01 11.52 -4.25
C LYS A 13 12.98 10.59 -4.88
N ASN A 14 13.37 9.88 -5.94
CA ASN A 14 12.51 8.91 -6.59
C ASN A 14 12.20 7.73 -5.67
N ASP A 15 13.20 7.23 -4.94
CA ASP A 15 13.02 6.15 -3.97
C ASP A 15 12.05 6.53 -2.84
N VAL A 16 12.18 7.73 -2.28
CA VAL A 16 11.29 8.19 -1.19
C VAL A 16 9.83 8.27 -1.65
N LEU A 17 9.59 8.74 -2.88
CA LEU A 17 8.24 8.81 -3.45
C LEU A 17 7.63 7.42 -3.61
N ASP A 18 8.39 6.46 -4.15
CA ASP A 18 7.90 5.11 -4.38
C ASP A 18 7.60 4.38 -3.06
N VAL A 19 8.39 4.66 -2.01
CA VAL A 19 8.16 4.16 -0.64
C VAL A 19 6.83 4.67 -0.06
N ILE A 20 6.48 5.96 -0.25
CA ILE A 20 5.21 6.50 0.25
C ILE A 20 4.01 5.73 -0.31
N TRP A 21 4.00 5.51 -1.62
CA TRP A 21 2.89 4.81 -2.28
C TRP A 21 2.89 3.32 -1.95
N MET A 22 4.06 2.70 -1.82
CA MET A 22 4.17 1.32 -1.35
C MET A 22 3.60 1.14 0.06
N ILE A 23 3.87 2.06 0.99
CA ILE A 23 3.29 2.03 2.35
C ILE A 23 1.77 2.15 2.30
N LEU A 24 1.23 3.05 1.48
CA LEU A 24 -0.22 3.19 1.30
C LEU A 24 -0.84 1.90 0.75
N GLY A 25 -0.21 1.30 -0.26
CA GLY A 25 -0.60 -0.01 -0.77
C GLY A 25 -0.56 -1.09 0.31
N ALA A 26 0.47 -1.11 1.16
CA ALA A 26 0.57 -2.09 2.25
C ALA A 26 -0.57 -1.93 3.26
N ILE A 27 -0.92 -0.71 3.66
CA ILE A 27 -2.06 -0.45 4.56
C ILE A 27 -3.35 -0.98 3.93
N VAL A 28 -3.59 -0.68 2.65
CA VAL A 28 -4.75 -1.19 1.90
C VAL A 28 -4.76 -2.72 1.86
N GLY A 29 -3.60 -3.35 1.60
CA GLY A 29 -3.43 -4.79 1.59
C GLY A 29 -3.78 -5.42 2.95
N VAL A 30 -3.28 -4.87 4.05
CA VAL A 30 -3.61 -5.35 5.41
C VAL A 30 -5.12 -5.27 5.67
N VAL A 31 -5.75 -4.15 5.33
CA VAL A 31 -7.19 -3.95 5.52
C VAL A 31 -7.99 -4.96 4.70
N LEU A 32 -7.63 -5.16 3.43
CA LEU A 32 -8.30 -6.13 2.56
C LEU A 32 -8.13 -7.58 3.04
N VAL A 33 -6.93 -7.98 3.47
CA VAL A 33 -6.71 -9.32 4.04
C VAL A 33 -7.53 -9.51 5.31
N THR A 34 -7.58 -8.49 6.18
CA THR A 34 -8.36 -8.54 7.43
C THR A 34 -9.84 -8.77 7.11
N LYS A 35 -10.40 -8.00 6.17
CA LYS A 35 -11.77 -8.21 5.70
C LYS A 35 -11.97 -9.58 5.07
N TYR A 36 -11.04 -10.04 4.24
CA TYR A 36 -11.09 -11.36 3.64
C TYR A 36 -11.17 -12.47 4.71
N VAL A 37 -10.32 -12.43 5.73
CA VAL A 37 -10.33 -13.40 6.84
C VAL A 37 -11.66 -13.36 7.59
N GLN A 38 -12.19 -12.16 7.88
CA GLN A 38 -13.50 -11.99 8.53
C GLN A 38 -14.66 -12.56 7.69
N TYR A 39 -14.67 -12.30 6.37
CA TYR A 39 -15.72 -12.78 5.46
C TYR A 39 -15.63 -14.28 5.17
N ALA A 40 -14.41 -14.79 5.02
CA ALA A 40 -14.17 -16.22 4.77
C ALA A 40 -14.50 -17.09 5.99
N ARG A 41 -14.81 -16.48 7.15
CA ARG A 41 -15.11 -17.16 8.41
C ARG A 41 -14.06 -18.22 8.77
N LEU A 42 -12.79 -17.95 8.45
CA LEU A 42 -11.70 -18.84 8.80
C LEU A 42 -11.67 -18.94 10.33
N ALA A 43 -12.15 -20.07 10.85
CA ALA A 43 -12.22 -20.28 12.28
C ALA A 43 -10.79 -20.32 12.83
N HIS A 44 -10.59 -19.80 14.04
CA HIS A 44 -9.29 -19.93 14.71
C HIS A 44 -8.91 -21.41 14.81
N GLY A 45 -7.81 -21.80 14.16
CA GLY A 45 -7.32 -23.18 14.14
C GLY A 45 -7.74 -24.01 12.92
N GLU A 46 -8.53 -23.46 12.00
CA GLU A 46 -8.84 -24.12 10.73
C GLU A 46 -7.64 -24.04 9.78
N LYS A 47 -7.30 -25.15 9.12
CA LYS A 47 -6.18 -25.16 8.17
C LYS A 47 -6.53 -24.31 6.96
N VAL A 48 -5.82 -23.19 6.79
CA VAL A 48 -5.91 -22.36 5.60
C VAL A 48 -5.50 -23.20 4.38
N SER A 49 -6.37 -23.30 3.38
CA SER A 49 -6.03 -24.01 2.15
C SER A 49 -4.91 -23.28 1.41
N VAL A 50 -4.11 -24.00 0.63
CA VAL A 50 -3.04 -23.38 -0.17
C VAL A 50 -3.61 -22.29 -1.10
N GLU A 51 -4.79 -22.53 -1.67
CA GLU A 51 -5.49 -21.57 -2.53
C GLU A 51 -5.88 -20.30 -1.77
N GLN A 52 -6.40 -20.43 -0.54
CA GLN A 52 -6.74 -19.29 0.33
C GLN A 52 -5.49 -18.50 0.72
N GLY A 53 -4.38 -19.19 0.99
CA GLY A 53 -3.10 -18.55 1.30
C GLY A 53 -2.55 -17.74 0.11
N ILE A 54 -2.57 -18.33 -1.09
CA ILE A 54 -2.15 -17.64 -2.33
C ILE A 54 -3.06 -16.44 -2.59
N PHE A 55 -4.37 -16.59 -2.41
CA PHE A 55 -5.32 -15.51 -2.62
C PHE A 55 -5.13 -14.37 -1.61
N ALA A 56 -4.95 -14.68 -0.33
CA ALA A 56 -4.65 -13.68 0.70
C ALA A 56 -3.34 -12.94 0.44
N LEU A 57 -2.30 -13.66 0.00
CA LEU A 57 -1.03 -13.05 -0.41
C LEU A 57 -1.22 -12.12 -1.62
N GLY A 58 -1.99 -12.56 -2.62
CA GLY A 58 -2.34 -11.75 -3.78
C GLY A 58 -3.06 -10.46 -3.40
N ILE A 59 -4.05 -10.55 -2.51
CA ILE A 59 -4.77 -9.40 -1.95
C ILE A 59 -3.82 -8.44 -1.23
N PHE A 60 -2.83 -8.95 -0.52
CA PHE A 60 -1.86 -8.13 0.20
C PHE A 60 -0.89 -7.41 -0.74
N VAL A 61 -0.33 -8.13 -1.72
CA VAL A 61 0.76 -7.64 -2.58
C VAL A 61 0.25 -6.78 -3.73
N ALA A 62 -0.92 -7.10 -4.31
CA ALA A 62 -1.46 -6.38 -5.45
C ALA A 62 -1.61 -4.86 -5.21
N PRO A 63 -2.16 -4.38 -4.08
CA PRO A 63 -2.25 -2.95 -3.79
C PRO A 63 -0.89 -2.24 -3.73
N CYS A 64 0.15 -2.88 -3.19
CA CYS A 64 1.51 -2.33 -3.17
C CYS A 64 2.03 -2.13 -4.60
N ILE A 65 1.92 -3.16 -5.44
CA ILE A 65 2.40 -3.08 -6.82
C ILE A 65 1.61 -2.02 -7.61
N LEU A 66 0.28 -2.04 -7.51
CA LEU A 66 -0.57 -1.12 -8.26
C LEU A 66 -0.34 0.33 -7.87
N SER A 67 -0.26 0.63 -6.57
CA SER A 67 -0.04 2.00 -6.08
C SER A 67 1.31 2.55 -6.53
N THR A 68 2.40 1.77 -6.40
CA THR A 68 3.73 2.18 -6.86
C THR A 68 3.76 2.37 -8.38
N ARG A 69 3.18 1.45 -9.17
CA ARG A 69 3.17 1.58 -10.63
C ARG A 69 2.35 2.75 -11.13
N ILE A 70 1.18 3.00 -10.53
CA ILE A 70 0.38 4.18 -10.86
C ILE A 70 1.19 5.44 -10.52
N ALA A 71 1.76 5.54 -9.32
CA ALA A 71 2.57 6.68 -8.94
C ALA A 71 3.76 6.90 -9.88
N GLU A 72 4.45 5.83 -10.30
CA GLU A 72 5.55 5.88 -11.25
C GLU A 72 5.11 6.46 -12.60
N ILE A 73 3.98 6.01 -13.16
CA ILE A 73 3.44 6.53 -14.42
C ILE A 73 3.15 8.03 -14.32
N PHE A 74 2.44 8.45 -13.26
CA PHE A 74 2.12 9.86 -13.05
C PHE A 74 3.37 10.71 -12.79
N ARG A 75 4.39 10.15 -12.12
CA ARG A 75 5.69 10.80 -11.91
C ARG A 75 6.41 11.03 -13.24
N ILE A 76 6.44 10.04 -14.12
CA ILE A 76 7.04 10.17 -15.45
C ILE A 76 6.36 11.30 -16.25
N GLU A 77 5.04 11.40 -16.19
CA GLU A 77 4.31 12.49 -16.86
C GLU A 77 4.61 13.87 -16.24
N ALA A 78 4.80 13.93 -14.91
CA ALA A 78 5.23 15.16 -14.24
C ALA A 78 6.65 15.58 -14.64
N LEU A 79 7.60 14.64 -14.69
CA LEU A 79 8.98 14.87 -15.12
C LEU A 79 9.06 15.31 -16.60
N ARG A 80 8.17 14.79 -17.45
CA ARG A 80 8.04 15.19 -18.86
C ARG A 80 7.38 16.56 -19.06
N GLY A 81 6.95 17.23 -17.98
CA GLY A 81 6.26 18.52 -18.04
C GLY A 81 4.85 18.44 -18.63
N ARG A 82 4.31 17.24 -18.82
CA ARG A 82 2.93 17.02 -19.30
C ARG A 82 1.91 17.15 -18.17
N MET A 83 2.39 17.11 -16.93
CA MET A 83 1.61 17.26 -15.72
C MET A 83 2.38 18.15 -14.73
N SER A 84 1.69 18.98 -13.95
CA SER A 84 2.33 19.69 -12.84
C SER A 84 2.50 18.76 -11.64
N TRP A 85 3.55 18.97 -10.83
CA TRP A 85 3.70 18.23 -9.57
C TRP A 85 2.51 18.42 -8.61
N GLY A 86 1.83 19.58 -8.65
CA GLY A 86 0.60 19.79 -7.89
C GLY A 86 -0.53 18.85 -8.34
N THR A 87 -0.68 18.66 -9.65
CA THR A 87 -1.65 17.73 -10.23
C THR A 87 -1.32 16.28 -9.87
N TYR A 88 -0.04 15.90 -9.92
CA TYR A 88 0.44 14.59 -9.47
C TYR A 88 -0.03 14.26 -8.05
N TRP A 89 0.26 15.15 -7.10
CA TRP A 89 -0.13 14.94 -5.70
C TRP A 89 -1.64 14.95 -5.52
N THR A 90 -2.35 15.85 -6.19
CA THR A 90 -3.81 15.95 -6.08
C THR A 90 -4.50 14.67 -6.54
N VAL A 91 -4.09 14.12 -7.69
CA VAL A 91 -4.69 12.89 -8.24
C VAL A 91 -4.40 11.70 -7.34
N LEU A 92 -3.15 11.50 -6.94
CA LEU A 92 -2.78 10.32 -6.15
C LEU A 92 -3.36 10.38 -4.73
N SER A 93 -3.39 11.56 -4.09
CA SER A 93 -4.07 11.73 -2.80
C SER A 93 -5.59 11.53 -2.91
N GLY A 94 -6.23 12.01 -3.98
CA GLY A 94 -7.65 11.76 -4.22
C GLY A 94 -7.97 10.28 -4.43
N MET A 95 -7.10 9.56 -5.14
CA MET A 95 -7.19 8.11 -5.31
C MET A 95 -7.04 7.39 -3.97
N ALA A 96 -6.03 7.74 -3.17
CA ALA A 96 -5.82 7.16 -1.85
C ALA A 96 -7.02 7.40 -0.92
N ALA A 97 -7.53 8.63 -0.87
CA ALA A 97 -8.71 8.97 -0.08
C ALA A 97 -9.96 8.17 -0.52
N SER A 98 -10.15 7.98 -1.82
CA SER A 98 -11.26 7.18 -2.37
C SER A 98 -11.13 5.70 -1.99
N ILE A 99 -9.93 5.14 -2.06
CA ILE A 99 -9.67 3.75 -1.63
C ILE A 99 -9.95 3.58 -0.15
N PHE A 100 -9.43 4.47 0.71
CA PHE A 100 -9.69 4.38 2.15
C PHE A 100 -11.17 4.52 2.47
N THR A 101 -11.85 5.47 1.85
CA THR A 101 -13.31 5.65 2.00
C THR A 101 -14.07 4.38 1.59
N PHE A 102 -13.71 3.77 0.45
CA PHE A 102 -14.33 2.53 -0.02
C PHE A 102 -14.10 1.36 0.95
N LEU A 103 -12.91 1.29 1.55
CA LEU A 103 -12.59 0.29 2.57
C LEU A 103 -13.25 0.58 3.92
N GLY A 104 -13.92 1.71 4.07
CA GLY A 104 -14.50 2.16 5.34
C GLY A 104 -13.42 2.57 6.37
N VAL A 105 -12.22 2.91 5.90
CA VAL A 105 -11.17 3.51 6.71
C VAL A 105 -11.41 5.01 6.72
N THR A 106 -12.02 5.49 7.79
CA THR A 106 -12.46 6.88 7.95
C THR A 106 -11.51 7.71 8.82
N GLY A 107 -10.65 7.04 9.59
CA GLY A 107 -9.63 7.68 10.40
C GLY A 107 -8.40 6.79 10.64
N ILE A 108 -7.36 7.38 11.25
CA ILE A 108 -6.16 6.65 11.68
C ILE A 108 -6.50 5.59 12.72
N ASP A 109 -7.54 5.82 13.54
CA ASP A 109 -7.99 4.88 14.57
C ASP A 109 -8.43 3.53 13.98
N ASP A 110 -8.99 3.52 12.77
CA ASP A 110 -9.37 2.28 12.07
C ASP A 110 -8.12 1.47 11.68
N ILE A 111 -7.05 2.16 11.28
CA ILE A 111 -5.77 1.53 10.94
C ILE A 111 -5.10 0.98 12.21
N ILE A 112 -5.09 1.77 13.29
CA ILE A 112 -4.52 1.35 14.57
C ILE A 112 -5.25 0.12 15.11
N GLN A 113 -6.58 0.10 15.10
CA GLN A 113 -7.36 -1.07 15.53
C GLN A 113 -7.03 -2.33 14.74
N VAL A 114 -6.84 -2.21 13.42
CA VAL A 114 -6.42 -3.34 12.59
C VAL A 114 -5.02 -3.81 12.99
N LEU A 115 -4.06 -2.89 13.18
CA LEU A 115 -2.70 -3.24 13.61
C LEU A 115 -2.67 -3.87 15.01
N GLU A 116 -3.47 -3.34 15.93
CA GLU A 116 -3.63 -3.88 17.28
C GLU A 116 -4.22 -5.29 17.25
N TYR A 117 -5.26 -5.53 16.44
CA TYR A 117 -5.81 -6.87 16.21
C TYR A 117 -4.72 -7.85 15.78
N TRP A 118 -3.92 -7.50 14.78
CA TRP A 118 -2.81 -8.34 14.31
C TRP A 118 -1.74 -8.56 15.38
N SER A 119 -1.42 -7.55 16.18
CA SER A 119 -0.45 -7.68 17.28
C SER A 119 -0.96 -8.51 18.46
N SER A 120 -2.28 -8.55 18.64
CA SER A 120 -2.97 -9.27 19.72
C SER A 120 -3.21 -10.75 19.39
N LEU A 121 -3.07 -11.14 18.12
CA LEU A 121 -3.14 -12.55 17.74
C LEU A 121 -2.08 -13.33 18.54
N PRO A 122 -2.47 -14.43 19.21
CA PRO A 122 -1.52 -15.23 19.97
C PRO A 122 -0.40 -15.65 19.02
N LYS A 123 0.82 -15.23 19.35
CA LYS A 123 2.02 -15.71 18.66
C LYS A 123 2.04 -17.21 18.87
N GLY A 124 1.63 -17.95 17.84
CA GLY A 124 1.71 -19.41 17.83
C GLY A 124 3.10 -19.79 18.31
N SER A 125 3.14 -20.50 19.43
CA SER A 125 4.33 -21.14 19.96
C SER A 125 4.04 -22.63 19.98
N PRO A 126 4.92 -23.48 19.47
CA PRO A 126 5.82 -23.41 18.32
C PRO A 126 5.22 -24.00 17.03
#